data_AF-A0A2J4XV15-F1
#
_entry.id   AF-A0A2J4XV15-F1
#
_cell.length_a   1.000
_cell.length_b   1.000
_cell.length_c   1.000
_cell.angle_alpha   90.00
_cell.angle_beta   90.00
_cell.angle_gamma   90.00
#
_symmetry.space_group_name_H-M   'P 1'
#
loop_
_entity.id
_entity.type
_entity.pdbx_description
1 polymer ?
#
loop_
_entity_poly.entity_id
_entity_poly.type
_entity_poly.pdbx_seq_one_letter_code
_entity_poly.pdbx_strand_id
1 'polypeptide(L)'
;MKFKFGLYFLLPFISAVAFNTSFAQNNEPDKTFSAAQEKRIGEIAADYLRAHPEILIQMSEKLQQEQEAKQTRGLKSTALEQQANILGNKNIPSWGPGDGKVMVVEFFDYQCIWCSRFAP
;
A
#
# COMPACT_ATOMS: atom_id res chain seq x y z
N MET A 1 -45.40 -40.43 -77.38
CA MET A 1 -44.62 -41.68 -77.27
C MET A 1 -44.08 -41.77 -75.84
N LYS A 2 -44.17 -42.93 -75.20
CA LYS A 2 -44.02 -43.19 -73.75
C LYS A 2 -42.65 -42.76 -73.18
N PHE A 3 -42.58 -42.36 -71.91
CA PHE A 3 -41.90 -43.11 -70.83
C PHE A 3 -42.17 -42.49 -69.43
N LYS A 4 -42.49 -43.36 -68.46
CA LYS A 4 -42.65 -43.09 -67.01
C LYS A 4 -41.34 -43.40 -66.28
N PHE A 5 -41.09 -42.71 -65.16
CA PHE A 5 -40.43 -43.11 -63.88
C PHE A 5 -39.81 -41.83 -63.27
N GLY A 6 -39.81 -41.52 -61.98
CA GLY A 6 -40.20 -42.20 -60.76
C GLY A 6 -39.98 -41.24 -59.58
N LEU A 7 -40.75 -41.47 -58.54
CA LEU A 7 -40.78 -40.86 -57.20
C LEU A 7 -39.39 -40.86 -56.52
N TYR A 8 -39.02 -39.82 -55.74
CA TYR A 8 -38.47 -39.91 -54.36
C TYR A 8 -37.95 -38.55 -53.82
N PHE A 9 -38.60 -38.09 -52.72
CA PHE A 9 -38.06 -37.49 -51.48
C PHE A 9 -37.16 -36.23 -51.51
N LEU A 10 -37.63 -35.09 -50.94
CA LEU A 10 -37.36 -34.56 -49.57
C LEU A 10 -35.88 -34.15 -49.36
N LEU A 11 -35.43 -32.96 -48.94
CA LEU A 11 -35.93 -31.81 -48.16
C LEU A 11 -35.01 -30.58 -48.46
N PRO A 12 -35.46 -29.33 -48.27
CA PRO A 12 -34.57 -28.16 -48.33
C PRO A 12 -33.72 -28.05 -47.05
N PHE A 13 -32.42 -27.80 -47.23
CA PHE A 13 -31.42 -27.54 -46.19
C PHE A 13 -31.81 -26.26 -45.40
N ILE A 14 -32.43 -26.41 -44.23
CA ILE A 14 -32.61 -25.31 -43.27
C ILE A 14 -31.30 -25.19 -42.49
N SER A 15 -30.48 -24.21 -42.84
CA SER A 15 -29.28 -23.87 -42.07
C SER A 15 -29.70 -23.19 -40.77
N ALA A 16 -29.76 -23.95 -39.67
CA ALA A 16 -29.99 -23.42 -38.34
C ALA A 16 -28.71 -22.71 -37.86
N VAL A 17 -28.71 -21.38 -37.88
CA VAL A 17 -27.67 -20.57 -37.23
C VAL A 17 -27.88 -20.69 -35.72
N ALA A 18 -27.04 -21.48 -35.05
CA ALA A 18 -26.96 -21.51 -33.60
C ALA A 18 -26.27 -20.23 -33.11
N PHE A 19 -27.05 -19.22 -32.72
CA PHE A 19 -26.54 -18.11 -31.90
C PHE A 19 -26.19 -18.66 -30.52
N ASN A 20 -24.90 -18.91 -30.27
CA ASN A 20 -24.39 -19.10 -28.92
C ASN A 20 -24.43 -17.74 -28.21
N THR A 21 -25.50 -17.45 -27.47
CA THR A 21 -25.47 -16.38 -26.47
C THR A 21 -24.66 -16.88 -25.28
N SER A 22 -23.33 -16.77 -25.39
CA SER A 22 -22.47 -16.75 -24.21
C SER A 22 -22.80 -15.49 -23.42
N PHE A 23 -23.73 -15.61 -22.48
CA PHE A 23 -23.79 -14.66 -21.37
C PHE A 23 -22.47 -14.82 -20.62
N ALA A 24 -21.55 -13.87 -20.82
CA ALA A 24 -20.47 -13.68 -19.89
C ALA A 24 -21.11 -13.37 -18.53
N GLN A 25 -21.17 -14.37 -17.64
CA GLN A 25 -21.34 -14.09 -16.22
C GLN A 25 -20.12 -13.29 -15.81
N ASN A 26 -20.28 -11.97 -15.72
CA ASN A 26 -19.38 -11.15 -14.94
C ASN A 26 -19.43 -11.72 -13.53
N ASN A 27 -18.38 -12.43 -13.13
CA ASN A 27 -18.12 -12.73 -11.73
C ASN A 27 -17.79 -11.38 -11.07
N GLU A 28 -18.80 -10.57 -10.79
CA GLU A 28 -18.68 -9.52 -9.77
C GLU A 28 -18.25 -10.24 -8.50
N PRO A 29 -17.14 -9.82 -7.85
CA PRO A 29 -16.77 -10.37 -6.57
C PRO A 29 -17.99 -10.26 -5.65
N ASP A 30 -18.41 -11.38 -5.10
CA ASP A 30 -19.60 -11.47 -4.27
C ASP A 30 -19.49 -10.41 -3.16
N LYS A 31 -20.30 -9.36 -3.27
CA LYS A 31 -20.20 -8.23 -2.34
C LYS A 31 -20.67 -8.72 -0.98
N THR A 32 -19.72 -8.97 -0.08
CA THR A 32 -19.96 -9.46 1.28
C THR A 32 -20.97 -8.61 2.06
N PHE A 33 -21.09 -7.32 1.72
CA PHE A 33 -22.09 -6.40 2.26
C PHE A 33 -22.78 -5.61 1.14
N SER A 34 -24.07 -5.32 1.32
CA SER A 34 -24.79 -4.34 0.51
C SER A 34 -24.35 -2.92 0.84
N ALA A 35 -24.56 -1.98 -0.07
CA ALA A 35 -24.23 -0.56 0.15
C ALA A 35 -24.91 0.03 1.40
N ALA A 36 -26.13 -0.40 1.71
CA ALA A 36 -26.83 0.01 2.92
C ALA A 36 -26.15 -0.51 4.20
N GLN A 37 -25.62 -1.74 4.16
CA GLN A 37 -24.87 -2.32 5.27
C GLN A 37 -23.51 -1.62 5.46
N GLU A 38 -22.78 -1.32 4.39
CA GLU A 38 -21.51 -0.58 4.47
C GLU A 38 -21.70 0.81 5.09
N LYS A 39 -22.73 1.56 4.65
CA LYS A 39 -23.08 2.85 5.24
C LYS A 39 -23.34 2.72 6.74
N ARG A 40 -24.09 1.69 7.14
CA ARG A 40 -24.41 1.45 8.55
C ARG A 40 -23.18 1.06 9.37
N ILE A 41 -22.26 0.28 8.81
CA ILE A 41 -20.98 -0.07 9.46
C ILE A 41 -20.16 1.20 9.71
N GLY A 42 -20.06 2.10 8.72
CA GLY A 42 -19.36 3.38 8.88
C GLY A 42 -19.95 4.24 9.99
N GLU A 43 -21.29 4.35 10.07
CA GLU A 43 -21.99 5.06 11.15
C GLU A 43 -21.68 4.44 12.52
N ILE A 44 -21.77 3.11 12.65
CA ILE A 44 -21.47 2.41 13.91
C ILE A 44 -20.01 2.62 14.33
N ALA A 45 -19.06 2.51 13.40
CA ALA A 45 -17.65 2.70 13.69
C ALA A 45 -17.37 4.15 14.14
N ALA A 46 -17.96 5.14 13.47
CA ALA A 46 -17.82 6.54 13.85
C ALA A 46 -18.44 6.83 15.23
N ASP A 47 -19.60 6.25 15.54
CA ASP A 47 -20.24 6.36 16.86
C ASP A 47 -19.37 5.73 17.94
N TYR A 48 -18.82 4.55 17.69
CA TYR A 48 -17.93 3.86 18.62
C TYR A 48 -16.67 4.67 18.89
N LEU A 49 -15.98 5.16 17.86
CA LEU A 49 -14.77 5.98 18.04
C LEU A 49 -15.06 7.30 18.77
N ARG A 50 -16.24 7.90 18.58
CA ARG A 50 -16.66 9.09 19.34
C ARG A 50 -17.01 8.78 20.79
N ALA A 51 -17.59 7.62 21.06
CA ALA A 51 -17.88 7.15 22.41
C ALA A 51 -16.61 6.69 23.16
N HIS A 52 -15.55 6.34 22.42
CA HIS A 52 -14.29 5.79 22.94
C HIS A 52 -13.05 6.54 22.44
N PRO A 53 -12.90 7.85 22.74
CA PRO A 53 -11.77 8.65 22.26
C PRO A 53 -10.40 8.16 22.77
N GLU A 54 -10.35 7.42 23.88
CA GLU A 54 -9.15 6.79 24.43
C GLU A 54 -8.45 5.83 23.46
N ILE A 55 -9.18 5.28 22.49
CA ILE A 55 -8.62 4.41 21.45
C ILE A 55 -7.55 5.14 20.65
N LEU A 56 -7.67 6.46 20.45
CA LEU A 56 -6.65 7.24 19.74
C LEU A 56 -5.31 7.23 20.47
N ILE A 57 -5.32 7.24 21.81
CA ILE A 57 -4.10 7.16 22.61
C ILE A 57 -3.45 5.78 22.41
N GLN A 58 -4.24 4.71 22.53
CA GLN A 58 -3.75 3.34 22.35
C GLN A 58 -3.21 3.09 20.94
N MET A 59 -3.86 3.67 19.91
CA MET A 59 -3.37 3.61 18.53
C MET A 59 -2.05 4.35 18.38
N SER A 60 -1.92 5.54 18.96
CA SER A 60 -0.68 6.32 18.95
C SER A 60 0.46 5.58 19.64
N GLU A 61 0.22 5.02 20.82
CA GLU A 61 1.22 4.25 21.58
C GLU A 61 1.68 3.01 20.79
N LYS A 62 0.74 2.28 20.17
CA LYS A 62 1.07 1.14 19.33
C LYS A 62 1.94 1.55 18.13
N LEU A 63 1.57 2.62 17.44
CA LEU A 63 2.36 3.13 16.32
C LEU A 63 3.77 3.56 16.76
N GLN A 64 3.88 4.21 17.92
CA GLN A 64 5.16 4.59 18.49
C GLN A 64 6.03 3.36 18.80
N GLN A 65 5.48 2.34 19.46
CA GLN A 65 6.20 1.09 19.75
C GLN A 65 6.67 0.38 18.48
N GLU A 66 5.83 0.32 17.44
CA GLU A 66 6.20 -0.27 16.15
C GLU A 66 7.33 0.50 15.46
N GLN A 67 7.30 1.84 15.56
CA GLN A 67 8.31 2.71 15.00
C GLN A 67 9.65 2.56 15.74
N GLU A 68 9.65 2.55 17.06
CA GLU A 68 10.84 2.34 17.89
C GLU A 68 11.46 0.96 17.60
N ALA A 69 10.63 -0.09 17.49
CA ALA A 69 11.08 -1.44 17.14
C ALA A 69 11.66 -1.51 15.71
N LYS A 70 11.12 -0.75 14.75
CA LYS A 70 11.69 -0.65 13.40
C LYS A 70 13.01 0.11 13.40
N GLN A 71 13.07 1.25 14.08
CA GLN A 71 14.28 2.08 14.14
C GLN A 71 15.45 1.30 14.74
N THR A 72 15.24 0.65 15.88
CA THR A 72 16.29 -0.14 16.56
C THR A 72 16.87 -1.26 15.70
N ARG A 73 16.09 -1.87 14.80
CA ARG A 73 16.57 -2.96 13.92
C ARG A 73 17.50 -2.49 12.79
N GLY A 74 17.58 -1.19 12.51
CA GLY A 74 18.33 -0.65 11.35
C GLY A 74 19.40 0.40 11.67
N LEU A 75 19.47 0.94 12.89
CA LEU A 75 20.34 2.09 13.18
C LEU A 75 21.79 1.87 12.76
N LYS A 76 22.38 0.73 13.15
CA LYS A 76 23.79 0.43 12.86
C LYS A 76 24.06 0.23 11.37
N SER A 77 23.22 -0.56 10.70
CA SER A 77 23.39 -0.82 9.26
C SER A 77 23.21 0.45 8.44
N THR A 78 22.18 1.23 8.74
CA THR A 78 21.93 2.51 8.05
C THR A 78 23.05 3.53 8.30
N ALA A 79 23.59 3.60 9.52
CA ALA A 79 24.73 4.47 9.81
C ALA A 79 25.99 4.06 9.00
N LEU A 80 26.25 2.76 8.86
CA LEU A 80 27.36 2.25 8.04
C LEU A 80 27.14 2.51 6.55
N GLU A 81 25.92 2.32 6.04
CA GLU A 81 25.55 2.61 4.65
C GLU A 81 25.72 4.09 4.31
N GLN A 82 25.44 5.00 5.23
CA GLN A 82 25.56 6.45 5.02
C GLN A 82 26.94 7.02 5.35
N GLN A 83 27.85 6.23 5.92
CA GLN A 83 29.13 6.71 6.44
C GLN A 83 29.92 7.51 5.38
N ALA A 84 30.08 6.97 4.17
CA ALA A 84 30.85 7.63 3.12
C ALA A 84 30.22 8.97 2.69
N ASN A 85 28.89 9.05 2.67
CA ASN A 85 28.14 10.27 2.33
C ASN A 85 28.28 11.35 3.39
N ILE A 86 28.49 10.98 4.65
CA ILE A 86 28.68 11.93 5.75
C ILE A 86 30.14 12.38 5.83
N LEU A 87 31.09 11.43 5.88
CA LEU A 87 32.50 11.74 6.11
C LEU A 87 33.16 12.48 4.92
N GLY A 88 32.70 12.25 3.70
CA GLY A 88 33.28 12.83 2.48
C GLY A 88 32.65 14.14 2.02
N ASN A 89 31.58 14.59 2.67
CA ASN A 89 30.76 15.69 2.16
C ASN A 89 31.23 17.05 2.69
N LYS A 90 31.88 17.82 1.80
CA LYS A 90 32.40 19.16 2.11
C LYS A 90 31.32 20.22 2.38
N ASN A 91 30.04 19.92 2.09
CA ASN A 91 28.93 20.82 2.40
C ASN A 91 28.42 20.66 3.84
N ILE A 92 28.89 19.65 4.58
CA ILE A 92 28.59 19.48 5.99
C ILE A 92 29.63 20.27 6.79
N PRO A 93 29.22 21.26 7.62
CA PRO A 93 30.15 21.95 8.50
C PRO A 93 30.87 20.96 9.42
N SER A 94 32.19 21.08 9.51
CA SER A 94 33.02 20.25 10.37
C SER A 94 34.10 21.10 11.04
N TRP A 95 34.51 20.69 12.23
CA TRP A 95 35.56 21.34 13.01
C TRP A 95 36.52 20.29 13.56
N GLY A 96 37.82 20.64 13.60
CA GLY A 96 38.90 19.76 14.04
C GLY A 96 39.83 19.29 12.90
N PRO A 97 40.76 18.37 13.19
CA PRO A 97 41.73 17.87 12.22
C PRO A 97 41.08 17.02 11.13
N GLY A 98 41.45 17.24 9.86
CA GLY A 98 40.93 16.49 8.72
C GLY A 98 41.35 15.00 8.71
N ASP A 99 42.37 14.64 9.47
CA ASP A 99 42.87 13.28 9.69
C ASP A 99 42.47 12.71 11.06
N GLY A 100 41.45 13.29 11.71
CA GLY A 100 40.93 12.80 12.97
C GLY A 100 40.57 11.31 12.92
N LYS A 101 41.06 10.53 13.89
CA LYS A 101 40.82 9.07 13.98
C LYS A 101 39.36 8.71 14.31
N VAL A 102 38.64 9.66 14.90
CA VAL A 102 37.24 9.51 15.32
C VAL A 102 36.50 10.76 14.88
N MET A 103 35.36 10.59 14.22
CA MET A 103 34.43 11.66 13.91
C MET A 103 33.13 11.44 14.68
N VAL A 104 32.67 12.47 15.38
CA VAL A 104 31.33 12.52 15.98
C VAL A 104 30.46 13.34 15.03
N VAL A 105 29.31 12.79 14.67
CA VAL A 105 28.34 13.43 13.76
C VAL A 105 27.13 13.83 14.59
N GLU A 106 26.83 15.12 14.62
CA GLU A 106 25.67 15.67 15.33
C GLU A 106 24.57 16.05 14.33
N PHE A 107 23.39 15.46 14.49
CA PHE A 107 22.19 15.92 13.79
C PHE A 107 21.57 17.06 14.60
N PHE A 108 21.74 18.29 14.12
CA PHE A 108 21.35 19.49 14.83
C PHE A 108 20.12 20.16 14.21
N ASP A 109 19.21 20.63 15.06
CA ASP A 109 18.08 21.48 14.68
C ASP A 109 18.17 22.83 15.40
N TYR A 110 18.21 23.92 14.65
CA TYR A 110 18.30 25.28 15.19
C TYR A 110 17.07 25.71 16.00
N GLN A 111 15.92 25.03 15.84
CA GLN A 111 14.70 25.31 16.61
C GLN A 111 14.61 24.44 17.88
N CYS A 112 15.53 23.50 18.08
CA CYS A 112 15.57 22.62 19.23
C CYS A 112 16.32 23.28 20.40
N ILE A 113 15.58 23.74 21.42
CA ILE A 113 16.17 24.42 22.60
C ILE A 113 17.22 23.57 23.33
N TRP A 114 17.04 22.25 23.35
CA TRP A 114 18.01 21.34 23.96
C TRP A 114 19.28 21.25 23.11
N CYS A 115 19.14 21.15 21.79
CA CYS A 115 20.24 21.15 20.85
C CYS A 115 21.04 22.45 21.01
N SER A 116 20.38 23.61 21.07
CA SER A 116 21.05 24.89 21.32
C SER A 116 21.84 24.96 22.64
N ARG A 117 21.40 24.23 23.69
CA ARG A 117 22.13 24.16 24.98
C ARG A 117 23.36 23.27 24.93
N PHE A 118 23.39 22.29 24.03
CA PHE A 118 24.51 21.38 23.82
C PHE A 118 25.38 21.78 22.61
N ALA A 119 25.00 22.83 21.89
CA ALA A 119 25.73 23.33 20.74
C ALA A 119 27.19 23.65 21.14
N PRO A 120 28.18 23.22 20.35
CA PRO A 120 29.59 23.44 20.63
C PRO A 120 30.02 24.91 20.54
#